data_AF-A0A2X1LD29-F1
#
_entry.id   AF-A0A2X1LD29-F1
#
_cell.length_a   1.000
_cell.length_b   1.000
_cell.length_c   1.000
_cell.angle_alpha   90.00
_cell.angle_beta   90.00
_cell.angle_gamma   90.00
#
_symmetry.space_group_name_H-M   'P 1'
#
loop_
_entity.id
_entity.type
_entity.pdbx_description
1 polymer ?
#
loop_
_entity_poly.entity_id
_entity_poly.type
_entity_poly.pdbx_seq_one_letter_code
_entity_poly.pdbx_strand_id
1 'polypeptide(L)'
;MRLTQTVRQDGLTDDVLILRIAANNVPVGSILEWNEEMVNGVARRWWYVHRIFSYGTQHVGSLYYCIPARNFDTTQNGVIE
;
A
#
# COMPACT_ATOMS: atom_id res chain seq x y z
N MET A 1 -6.18 -29.10 19.38
CA MET A 1 -4.78 -28.72 19.11
C MET A 1 -4.80 -27.37 18.39
N ARG A 2 -4.46 -26.28 19.08
CA ARG A 2 -4.52 -24.91 18.54
C ARG A 2 -3.07 -24.40 18.48
N LEU A 3 -2.55 -24.19 17.28
CA LEU A 3 -1.26 -23.52 17.09
C LEU A 3 -1.53 -22.02 17.18
N THR A 4 -1.29 -21.44 18.36
CA THR A 4 -1.20 -19.98 18.48
C THR A 4 0.23 -19.61 18.11
N GLN A 5 0.45 -19.24 16.85
CA GLN A 5 1.68 -18.57 16.48
C GLN A 5 1.61 -17.16 17.05
N THR A 6 2.25 -16.95 18.20
CA THR A 6 2.51 -15.60 18.72
C THR A 6 3.58 -14.97 17.84
N VAL A 7 3.15 -14.40 16.71
CA VAL A 7 3.96 -13.41 16.00
C VAL A 7 4.07 -12.24 16.98
N ARG A 8 5.29 -11.90 17.38
CA ARG A 8 5.55 -10.59 18.01
C ARG A 8 5.20 -9.56 16.95
N GLN A 9 4.00 -8.99 17.05
CA GLN A 9 3.61 -7.84 16.27
C GLN A 9 4.36 -6.66 16.89
N ASP A 10 5.46 -6.25 16.27
CA ASP A 10 6.26 -5.08 16.68
C ASP A 10 5.50 -3.77 16.37
N GLY A 11 4.19 -3.71 16.63
CA GLY A 11 3.33 -2.53 16.58
C GLY A 11 3.15 -1.87 15.21
N LEU A 12 4.01 -2.13 14.24
CA LEU A 12 3.85 -1.78 12.84
C LEU A 12 3.11 -2.93 12.17
N THR A 13 1.79 -2.85 12.10
CA THR A 13 1.08 -3.66 11.12
C THR A 13 1.68 -3.35 9.76
N ASP A 14 2.11 -4.40 9.05
CA ASP A 14 2.41 -4.33 7.62
C ASP A 14 1.10 -4.03 6.88
N ASP A 15 0.62 -2.80 7.01
CA ASP A 15 -0.64 -2.37 6.43
C ASP A 15 -0.52 -2.49 4.92
N VAL A 16 -1.28 -3.41 4.34
CA VAL A 16 -1.38 -3.58 2.89
C VAL A 16 -2.51 -2.69 2.40
N LEU A 17 -2.19 -1.79 1.48
CA LEU A 17 -3.19 -1.00 0.78
C LEU A 17 -3.67 -1.75 -0.45
N ILE A 18 -4.96 -2.02 -0.55
CA ILE A 18 -5.56 -2.69 -1.71
C ILE A 18 -6.31 -1.65 -2.55
N LEU A 19 -5.92 -1.52 -3.82
CA LEU A 19 -6.49 -0.53 -4.73
C LEU A 19 -7.09 -1.19 -5.97
N ARG A 20 -8.13 -0.53 -6.50
CA ARG A 20 -8.48 -0.63 -7.91
C ARG A 20 -7.91 0.58 -8.63
N ILE A 21 -7.16 0.35 -9.69
CA ILE A 21 -6.54 1.39 -10.50
C ILE A 21 -7.17 1.34 -11.89
N ALA A 22 -7.57 2.50 -12.42
CA ALA A 22 -8.18 2.62 -13.75
C ALA A 22 -7.15 2.61 -14.90
N ALA A 23 -5.87 2.73 -14.57
CA ALA A 23 -4.78 2.59 -15.53
C ALA A 23 -4.61 1.13 -15.97
N ASN A 24 -4.32 0.96 -17.26
CA ASN A 24 -4.04 -0.34 -17.85
C ASN A 24 -2.55 -0.67 -17.70
N ASN A 25 -2.22 -1.96 -17.57
CA ASN A 25 -0.86 -2.49 -17.56
C ASN A 25 0.07 -1.89 -16.47
N VAL A 26 -0.43 -1.67 -15.26
CA VAL A 26 0.43 -1.29 -14.11
C VAL A 26 1.23 -2.53 -13.65
N PRO A 27 2.57 -2.55 -13.77
CA PRO A 27 3.36 -3.72 -13.40
C PRO A 27 3.59 -3.84 -11.89
N VAL A 28 3.91 -5.05 -11.44
CA VAL A 28 4.48 -5.28 -10.11
C VAL A 28 5.81 -4.53 -10.00
N GLY A 29 6.04 -3.85 -8.88
CA GLY A 29 7.19 -2.99 -8.65
C GLY A 29 6.96 -1.52 -8.97
N SER A 30 5.83 -1.15 -9.60
CA SER A 30 5.45 0.25 -9.76
C SER A 30 5.33 0.98 -8.43
N ILE A 31 5.64 2.28 -8.43
CA ILE A 31 5.38 3.20 -7.33
C ILE A 31 4.09 3.96 -7.63
N LEU A 32 3.21 4.02 -6.65
CA LEU A 32 2.04 4.89 -6.61
C LEU A 32 2.33 6.05 -5.67
N GLU A 33 1.97 7.25 -6.11
CA GLU A 33 2.20 8.49 -5.38
C GLU A 33 0.94 9.36 -5.41
N TRP A 34 0.58 9.91 -4.26
CA TRP A 34 -0.41 10.98 -4.18
C TRP A 34 -0.21 11.80 -2.91
N ASN A 35 -0.86 12.96 -2.89
CA ASN A 35 -0.98 13.83 -1.73
C ASN A 35 -2.26 13.47 -0.98
N GLU A 36 -2.13 13.17 0.30
CA GLU A 36 -3.23 12.85 1.21
C GLU A 36 -3.52 14.08 2.08
N GLU A 37 -4.75 14.58 2.02
CA GLU A 37 -5.19 15.64 2.92
C GLU A 37 -5.42 15.05 4.32
N MET A 38 -4.74 15.64 5.29
CA MET A 38 -4.82 15.32 6.70
C MET A 38 -5.40 16.51 7.47
N VAL A 39 -5.86 16.25 8.70
CA VAL A 39 -6.33 17.30 9.61
C VAL A 39 -5.28 18.40 9.85
N ASN A 40 -3.99 18.06 9.76
CA ASN A 40 -2.86 18.94 10.04
C ASN A 40 -2.05 19.37 8.80
N GLY A 41 -2.53 19.10 7.58
CA GLY A 41 -1.82 19.49 6.36
C GLY A 41 -1.92 18.45 5.25
N VAL A 42 -0.98 18.49 4.31
CA VAL A 42 -0.92 17.54 3.19
C VAL A 42 0.29 16.63 3.38
N ALA A 43 0.06 15.32 3.38
CA ALA A 43 1.12 14.31 3.46
C ALA A 43 1.31 13.64 2.09
N ARG A 44 2.55 13.61 1.59
CA ARG A 44 2.87 12.87 0.37
C ARG A 44 3.07 11.39 0.72
N ARG A 45 2.40 10.49 0.00
CA ARG A 45 2.43 9.03 0.26
C ARG A 45 2.99 8.26 -0.92
N TRP A 46 3.76 7.22 -0.63
CA TRP A 46 4.37 6.34 -1.62
C TRP A 46 4.10 4.87 -1.31
N TRP A 47 3.66 4.12 -2.32
CA TRP A 47 3.32 2.70 -2.19
C TRP A 47 3.86 1.88 -3.35
N TYR A 48 4.47 0.73 -3.07
CA TYR A 48 4.89 -0.22 -4.09
C TYR A 48 3.76 -1.19 -4.44
N VAL A 49 3.49 -1.40 -5.72
CA VAL A 49 2.65 -2.51 -6.18
C VAL A 49 3.40 -3.82 -5.93
N HIS A 50 3.03 -4.56 -4.89
CA HIS A 50 3.69 -5.81 -4.50
C HIS A 50 3.12 -7.01 -5.24
N ARG A 51 1.79 -7.10 -5.38
CA ARG A 51 1.09 -8.19 -6.08
C ARG A 51 -0.15 -7.67 -6.79
N ILE A 52 -0.57 -8.39 -7.83
CA ILE A 52 -1.80 -8.11 -8.57
C ILE A 52 -2.62 -9.39 -8.61
N PHE A 53 -3.86 -9.30 -8.15
CA PHE A 53 -4.81 -10.40 -8.23
C PHE A 53 -6.00 -9.99 -9.08
N SER A 54 -6.39 -10.87 -9.99
CA SER A 54 -7.66 -10.69 -10.70
C SER A 54 -8.84 -10.96 -9.78
N TYR A 55 -9.93 -10.22 -9.94
CA TYR A 55 -11.18 -10.47 -9.21
C TYR A 55 -12.38 -10.57 -10.16
N GLY A 56 -13.45 -11.19 -9.66
CA GLY A 56 -14.70 -11.43 -10.39
C GLY A 56 -14.65 -12.65 -11.32
N THR A 57 -15.82 -13.07 -11.77
CA THR A 57 -15.99 -14.16 -12.73
C THR A 57 -15.47 -13.68 -14.10
N GLN A 58 -14.47 -14.37 -14.68
CA GLN A 58 -13.76 -13.99 -15.91
C GLN A 58 -12.72 -12.85 -15.79
N HIS A 59 -12.11 -12.62 -14.62
CA HIS A 59 -11.03 -11.63 -14.47
C HIS A 59 -11.42 -10.19 -14.87
N VAL A 60 -12.63 -9.76 -14.52
CA VAL A 60 -13.23 -8.46 -14.89
C VAL A 60 -12.42 -7.26 -14.38
N GLY A 61 -11.53 -7.46 -13.41
CA GLY A 61 -10.59 -6.42 -13.01
C GLY A 61 -9.42 -6.93 -12.19
N SER A 62 -8.55 -6.00 -11.82
CA SER A 62 -7.35 -6.25 -11.00
C SER A 62 -7.43 -5.51 -9.67
N LEU A 63 -7.01 -6.18 -8.61
CA LEU A 63 -6.73 -5.62 -7.28
C LEU A 63 -5.22 -5.54 -7.10
N TYR A 64 -4.74 -4.35 -6.80
CA TYR A 64 -3.34 -4.04 -6.60
C TYR A 64 -3.05 -4.02 -5.11
N TYR A 65 -2.26 -4.99 -4.65
CA TYR A 65 -1.85 -5.12 -3.26
C TYR A 65 -0.54 -4.36 -3.10
N CYS A 66 -0.59 -3.29 -2.33
CA CYS A 66 0.48 -2.33 -2.21
C CYS A 66 1.07 -2.34 -0.81
N ILE A 67 2.39 -2.20 -0.73
CA ILE A 67 3.14 -2.12 0.54
C ILE A 67 3.79 -0.74 0.65
N PRO A 68 3.97 -0.20 1.87
CA PRO A 68 4.48 1.15 2.05
C PRO A 68 5.94 1.25 1.56
N ALA A 69 6.24 2.28 0.78
CA ALA A 69 7.60 2.56 0.31
C ALA A 69 8.38 3.36 1.36
N ARG A 70 8.62 2.77 2.54
CA ARG A 70 9.22 3.47 3.70
C ARG A 70 10.57 4.13 3.42
N ASN A 71 11.31 3.63 2.44
CA ASN A 71 12.61 4.19 2.03
C ASN A 71 12.48 5.56 1.34
N PHE A 72 11.30 5.87 0.79
CA PHE A 72 10.99 7.16 0.16
C PHE A 72 10.40 8.15 1.16
N ASP A 73 9.89 7.67 2.29
CA ASP A 73 9.36 8.49 3.37
C ASP A 73 10.53 9.10 4.16
N THR A 74 11.16 10.11 3.58
CA THR A 74 12.24 10.91 4.19
C THR A 74 11.70 11.96 5.15
N THR A 75 10.38 12.09 5.26
CA THR A 75 9.75 13.02 6.19
C THR A 75 9.67 12.39 7.58
N GLN A 76 10.18 13.07 8.60
CA GLN A 76 9.86 12.71 9.99
C GLN A 76 8.33 12.85 10.16
N ASN A 77 7.61 11.73 10.07
CA ASN A 77 6.16 11.65 10.24
C ASN A 77 5.28 12.32 9.16
N GLY A 78 5.69 12.36 7.89
CA GLY A 78 4.79 12.78 6.81
C GLY A 78 4.62 14.29 6.61
N VAL A 79 5.41 15.12 7.30
CA VAL A 79 5.36 16.59 7.17
C VAL A 79 6.40 17.05 6.15
N ILE A 80 5.93 17.68 5.07
CA ILE A 80 6.74 18.47 4.14
C ILE A 80 6.93 19.88 4.74
N GLU A 81 8.18 20.30 4.97
CA GLU A 81 8.52 21.71 5.27
C GLU A 81 8.32 22.60 4.03
#